data_AF-A0A378R2K3-F1
#
_entry.id   AF-A0A378R2K3-F1
#
_cell.length_a   1.000
_cell.length_b   1.000
_cell.length_c   1.000
_cell.angle_alpha   90.00
_cell.angle_beta   90.00
_cell.angle_gamma   90.00
#
_symmetry.space_group_name_H-M   'P 1'
#
loop_
_entity.id
_entity.type
_entity.pdbx_description
1 polymer ?
#
loop_
_entity_poly.entity_id
_entity_poly.type
_entity_poly.pdbx_seq_one_letter_code
_entity_poly.pdbx_strand_id
1 'polypeptide(L)'
;MLVKDTAITARIPPISRFSDEKTIPDNDKLNAPRIKVAINTGINTAKNTPPLYKLLWDNFIDGVNMASAIVPSIIAIGLIGLLLEKHTPVFDLLGIILYPFTLIGGLSEPMTVAKGLSSGLAEMFLPALLLAKADLLTRYVTAVVSVSGVVFFSAMIPCVLATKIPLSVGKMVLIWFIRVALSIVLASWFGHLAMMMGWLG
;
A
#
# COMPACT_ATOMS: atom_id res chain seq x y z
N MET A 1 5.43 9.20 8.71
CA MET A 1 3.97 9.33 8.53
C MET A 1 3.33 7.96 8.31
N LEU A 2 3.78 7.18 7.32
CA LEU A 2 3.42 5.77 7.07
C LEU A 2 3.18 4.87 8.30
N VAL A 3 4.10 4.86 9.26
CA VAL A 3 4.01 4.02 10.47
C VAL A 3 2.89 4.47 11.40
N LYS A 4 2.63 5.79 11.48
CA LYS A 4 1.58 6.36 12.33
C LYS A 4 0.19 6.11 11.74
N ASP A 5 0.02 6.30 10.44
CA ASP A 5 -1.25 6.02 9.76
C ASP A 5 -1.61 4.53 9.84
N THR A 6 -0.60 3.67 9.73
CA THR A 6 -0.78 2.22 9.89
C THR A 6 -1.19 1.86 11.33
N ALA A 7 -0.58 2.47 12.35
CA ALA A 7 -0.95 2.25 13.75
C ALA A 7 -2.38 2.73 14.09
N ILE A 8 -2.82 3.82 13.45
CA ILE A 8 -4.18 4.36 13.59
C ILE A 8 -5.18 3.45 12.85
N THR A 9 -4.90 3.09 11.60
CA THR A 9 -5.80 2.27 10.77
C THR A 9 -5.99 0.86 11.35
N ALA A 10 -4.97 0.30 12.02
CA ALA A 10 -5.08 -0.98 12.72
C ALA A 10 -6.14 -0.98 13.83
N ARG A 11 -6.49 0.19 14.40
CA ARG A 11 -7.50 0.33 15.46
C ARG A 11 -8.89 0.70 14.94
N ILE A 12 -9.03 1.02 13.65
CA ILE A 12 -10.29 1.41 13.03
C ILE A 12 -10.94 0.20 12.34
N PRO A 13 -12.28 0.02 12.42
CA PRO A 13 -12.96 -1.03 11.66
C PRO A 13 -12.73 -0.85 10.14
N PRO A 14 -12.55 -1.93 9.36
CA PRO A 14 -12.83 -3.33 9.68
C PRO A 14 -11.66 -4.12 10.27
N ILE A 15 -10.45 -3.57 10.32
CA ILE A 15 -9.24 -4.31 10.75
C ILE A 15 -9.31 -4.66 12.24
N SER A 16 -9.82 -3.76 13.08
CA SER A 16 -9.98 -3.98 14.52
C SER A 16 -11.02 -5.04 14.91
N ARG A 17 -11.74 -5.62 13.93
CA ARG A 17 -12.78 -6.65 14.15
C ARG A 17 -12.34 -8.05 13.74
N PHE A 18 -11.12 -8.24 13.25
CA PHE A 18 -10.61 -9.58 12.96
C PHE A 18 -10.23 -10.29 14.26
N SER A 19 -10.51 -11.59 14.31
CA SER A 19 -10.19 -12.44 15.47
C SER A 19 -8.68 -12.67 15.57
N ASP A 20 -8.11 -12.48 16.76
CA ASP A 20 -6.71 -12.84 17.06
C ASP A 20 -6.50 -14.36 17.26
N GLU A 21 -7.48 -15.19 16.87
CA GLU A 21 -7.40 -16.64 17.02
C GLU A 21 -6.36 -17.25 16.08
N LYS A 22 -5.28 -17.75 16.68
CA LYS A 22 -4.26 -18.54 15.98
C LYS A 22 -4.82 -19.90 15.57
N THR A 23 -4.98 -20.12 14.27
CA THR A 23 -5.37 -21.44 13.72
C THR A 23 -4.21 -22.44 13.70
N ILE A 24 -2.97 -21.96 13.83
CA ILE A 24 -1.76 -22.79 13.85
C ILE A 24 -1.21 -22.75 15.27
N PRO A 25 -1.26 -23.85 16.03
CA PRO A 25 -0.63 -23.90 17.33
C PRO A 25 0.88 -23.75 17.13
N ASP A 26 1.50 -22.80 17.85
CA ASP A 26 2.96 -22.80 17.96
C ASP A 26 3.35 -24.14 18.57
N ASN A 27 4.21 -24.89 17.87
CA ASN A 27 4.80 -26.10 18.42
C ASN A 27 5.88 -25.69 19.42
N ASP A 28 5.44 -25.02 20.48
CA ASP A 28 6.28 -24.27 21.44
C ASP A 28 6.78 -25.15 22.58
N LYS A 29 6.82 -26.48 22.38
CA LYS A 29 7.54 -27.40 23.27
C LYS A 29 9.03 -27.34 22.96
N LEU A 30 9.63 -26.18 23.25
CA LEU A 30 11.08 -26.04 23.26
C LEU A 30 11.63 -26.78 24.48
N ASN A 31 12.19 -27.97 24.26
CA ASN A 31 12.85 -28.77 25.32
C ASN A 31 14.19 -28.15 25.80
N ALA A 32 14.54 -26.94 25.34
CA ALA A 32 15.81 -26.27 25.56
C ALA A 32 15.67 -24.73 25.49
N PRO A 33 16.62 -23.95 26.04
CA PRO A 33 16.58 -22.49 25.95
C PRO A 33 16.58 -22.01 24.50
N ARG A 34 15.74 -21.02 24.19
CA ARG A 34 15.50 -20.46 22.84
C ARG A 34 16.77 -20.15 22.06
N ILE A 35 17.76 -19.56 22.72
CA ILE A 35 19.06 -19.21 22.12
C ILE A 35 19.81 -20.46 21.66
N LYS A 36 19.83 -21.52 22.48
CA LYS A 36 20.51 -22.78 22.14
C LYS A 36 19.85 -23.47 20.96
N VAL A 37 18.52 -23.48 20.92
CA VAL A 37 17.77 -24.01 19.77
C VAL A 37 18.05 -23.19 18.51
N ALA A 38 17.99 -21.86 18.58
CA ALA A 38 18.26 -20.98 17.44
C ALA A 38 19.68 -21.16 16.88
N ILE A 39 20.70 -21.22 17.75
CA ILE A 39 22.09 -21.45 17.33
C ILE A 39 22.25 -22.82 16.68
N ASN A 40 21.68 -23.87 17.30
CA ASN A 40 21.84 -25.23 16.79
C ASN A 40 21.12 -25.41 15.45
N THR A 41 19.91 -24.84 15.31
CA THR A 41 19.18 -24.80 14.04
C THR A 41 19.95 -24.01 12.99
N GLY A 42 20.48 -22.82 13.33
CA GLY A 42 21.26 -22.00 12.39
C GLY A 42 22.53 -22.69 11.88
N ILE A 43 23.29 -23.33 12.78
CA ILE A 43 24.48 -24.13 12.39
C ILE A 43 24.07 -25.32 11.53
N ASN A 44 23.00 -26.03 11.89
CA ASN A 44 22.53 -27.17 11.13
C ASN A 44 22.02 -26.77 9.74
N THR A 45 21.31 -25.65 9.62
CA THR A 45 20.90 -25.10 8.32
C THR A 45 22.14 -24.72 7.51
N ALA A 46 23.08 -23.97 8.08
CA ALA A 46 24.29 -23.54 7.37
C ALA A 46 25.14 -24.70 6.83
N LYS A 47 25.22 -25.83 7.56
CA LYS A 47 25.93 -27.03 7.12
C LYS A 47 25.24 -27.77 5.97
N ASN A 48 23.92 -27.65 5.87
CA ASN A 48 23.10 -28.35 4.87
C ASN A 48 22.75 -27.46 3.67
N THR A 49 23.16 -26.18 3.66
CA THR A 49 22.89 -25.26 2.56
C THR A 49 23.80 -25.55 1.36
N PRO A 50 23.28 -25.47 0.12
CA PRO A 50 24.10 -25.51 -1.10
C PRO A 50 25.21 -24.45 -1.10
N PRO A 51 26.27 -24.62 -1.93
CA PRO A 51 27.31 -23.60 -2.04
C PRO A 51 26.73 -22.25 -2.50
N LEU A 52 27.33 -21.15 -2.02
CA LEU A 52 26.81 -19.79 -2.16
C LEU A 52 26.44 -19.43 -3.60
N TYR A 53 27.27 -19.78 -4.59
CA TYR A 53 27.00 -19.47 -5.99
C TYR A 53 25.72 -20.13 -6.51
N LYS A 54 25.46 -21.39 -6.11
CA LYS A 54 24.27 -22.13 -6.48
C LYS A 54 23.05 -21.54 -5.79
N LEU A 55 23.19 -21.21 -4.50
CA LEU A 55 22.12 -20.54 -3.75
C LEU A 55 21.75 -19.19 -4.38
N LEU A 56 22.73 -18.35 -4.76
CA LEU A 56 22.46 -17.07 -5.43
C LEU A 56 21.79 -17.27 -6.79
N TRP A 57 22.24 -18.27 -7.56
CA TRP A 57 21.65 -18.59 -8.86
C TRP A 57 20.21 -19.07 -8.73
N ASP A 58 19.95 -20.00 -7.82
CA ASP A 58 18.63 -20.54 -7.54
C ASP A 58 17.69 -19.40 -7.10
N ASN A 59 18.11 -18.53 -6.17
CA ASN A 59 17.33 -17.37 -5.75
C ASN A 59 17.09 -16.35 -6.87
N PHE A 60 18.06 -16.16 -7.78
CA PHE A 60 17.89 -15.27 -8.92
C PHE A 60 16.84 -15.82 -9.89
N ILE A 61 16.92 -17.11 -10.23
CA ILE A 61 15.96 -17.79 -11.09
C ILE A 61 14.57 -17.80 -10.45
N ASP A 62 14.48 -18.08 -9.16
CA ASP A 62 13.24 -18.01 -8.40
C ASP A 62 12.64 -16.59 -8.45
N GLY A 63 13.46 -15.56 -8.26
CA GLY A 63 13.03 -14.17 -8.39
C GLY A 63 12.49 -13.82 -9.79
N VAL A 64 13.16 -14.28 -10.85
CA VAL A 64 12.72 -14.10 -12.24
C VAL A 64 11.40 -14.85 -12.50
N ASN A 65 11.26 -16.07 -11.99
CA ASN A 65 10.03 -16.86 -12.11
C ASN A 65 8.86 -16.21 -11.37
N MET A 66 9.08 -15.71 -10.15
CA MET A 66 8.07 -14.98 -9.39
C MET A 66 7.67 -13.67 -10.10
N ALA A 67 8.65 -12.92 -10.61
CA ALA A 67 8.38 -11.67 -11.33
C ALA A 67 7.58 -11.92 -12.62
N SER A 68 7.97 -12.92 -13.42
CA SER A 68 7.28 -13.25 -14.67
C SER A 68 5.82 -13.70 -14.47
N ALA A 69 5.51 -14.30 -13.31
CA ALA A 69 4.13 -14.65 -12.95
C ALA A 69 3.29 -13.43 -12.53
N ILE A 70 3.87 -12.45 -11.85
CA ILE A 70 3.13 -11.32 -11.24
C ILE A 70 3.01 -10.12 -12.19
N VAL A 71 4.08 -9.79 -12.93
CA VAL A 71 4.15 -8.59 -13.79
C VAL A 71 3.01 -8.51 -14.81
N PRO A 72 2.65 -9.58 -15.55
CA PRO A 72 1.54 -9.51 -16.52
C PRO A 72 0.20 -9.15 -15.88
N SER A 73 -0.05 -9.68 -14.68
CA SER A 73 -1.28 -9.39 -13.91
C SER A 73 -1.33 -7.92 -13.48
N ILE A 74 -0.20 -7.38 -13.01
CA ILE A 74 -0.08 -5.95 -12.64
C ILE A 74 -0.36 -5.06 -13.84
N ILE A 75 0.27 -5.33 -14.99
CA ILE A 75 0.11 -4.52 -16.20
C ILE A 75 -1.34 -4.57 -16.69
N ALA A 76 -1.96 -5.76 -16.72
CA ALA A 76 -3.34 -5.91 -17.16
C ALA A 76 -4.32 -5.13 -16.27
N ILE A 77 -4.22 -5.28 -14.94
CA ILE A 77 -5.10 -4.57 -13.99
C ILE A 77 -4.83 -3.06 -14.01
N GLY A 78 -3.55 -2.65 -14.09
CA GLY A 78 -3.17 -1.25 -14.19
C GLY A 78 -3.70 -0.58 -15.46
N LEU A 79 -3.62 -1.26 -16.61
CA LEU A 79 -4.18 -0.78 -17.87
C LEU A 79 -5.71 -0.66 -17.81
N ILE A 80 -6.40 -1.66 -17.28
CA ILE A 80 -7.85 -1.61 -17.07
C ILE A 80 -8.21 -0.43 -16.15
N GLY A 81 -7.45 -0.24 -15.06
CA GLY A 81 -7.64 0.89 -14.16
C GLY A 81 -7.50 2.25 -14.85
N LEU A 82 -6.48 2.42 -15.70
CA LEU A 82 -6.29 3.63 -16.52
C LEU A 82 -7.43 3.85 -17.53
N LEU A 83 -7.90 2.79 -18.19
CA LEU A 83 -9.02 2.89 -19.13
C LEU A 83 -10.32 3.28 -18.42
N LEU A 84 -10.58 2.70 -17.24
CA LEU A 84 -11.72 3.05 -16.40
C LEU A 84 -11.63 4.49 -15.87
N GLU A 85 -10.43 4.97 -15.54
CA GLU A 85 -10.19 6.36 -15.14
C GLU A 85 -10.48 7.36 -16.26
N LYS A 86 -10.04 7.04 -17.48
CA LYS A 86 -10.13 7.96 -18.60
C LYS A 86 -11.50 7.94 -19.31
N HIS A 87 -12.18 6.79 -19.32
CA HIS A 87 -13.37 6.58 -20.14
C HIS A 87 -14.65 6.30 -19.33
N THR A 88 -14.59 6.22 -18.00
CA THR A 88 -15.74 5.84 -17.17
C THR A 88 -15.87 6.75 -15.95
N PRO A 89 -17.09 7.09 -15.49
CA PRO A 89 -17.28 7.98 -14.33
C PRO A 89 -16.97 7.33 -12.97
N VAL A 90 -16.32 6.16 -12.95
CA VAL A 90 -16.03 5.43 -11.71
C VAL A 90 -15.10 6.24 -10.80
N PHE A 91 -14.04 6.81 -11.38
CA PHE A 91 -13.07 7.63 -10.63
C PHE A 91 -13.60 9.03 -10.32
N ASP A 92 -14.58 9.53 -11.08
CA ASP A 92 -15.32 10.74 -10.72
C ASP A 92 -16.14 10.51 -9.44
N LEU A 93 -16.84 9.37 -9.35
CA LEU A 93 -17.59 9.00 -8.16
C LEU A 93 -16.68 8.86 -6.93
N LEU A 94 -15.54 8.19 -7.08
CA LEU A 94 -14.55 8.08 -5.99
C LEU A 94 -13.96 9.46 -5.61
N GLY A 95 -13.73 10.33 -6.60
CA GLY A 95 -13.31 11.70 -6.40
C GLY A 95 -14.30 12.50 -5.55
N ILE A 96 -15.62 12.34 -5.78
CA ILE A 96 -16.65 13.00 -4.96
C ILE A 96 -16.56 12.60 -3.48
N ILE A 97 -16.25 11.33 -3.19
CA ILE A 97 -16.11 10.85 -1.80
C ILE A 97 -14.85 11.44 -1.15
N LEU A 98 -13.78 11.65 -1.91
CA LEU A 98 -12.52 12.25 -1.44
C LEU A 98 -12.53 13.80 -1.41
N TYR A 99 -13.41 14.43 -2.17
CA TYR A 99 -13.57 15.88 -2.28
C TYR A 99 -13.61 16.64 -0.94
N PRO A 100 -14.39 16.23 0.09
CA PRO A 100 -14.40 16.97 1.36
C PRO A 100 -13.02 17.02 2.02
N PHE A 101 -12.19 15.99 1.86
CA PHE A 101 -10.85 15.94 2.45
C PHE A 101 -9.85 16.82 1.69
N THR A 102 -9.95 16.88 0.36
CA THR A 102 -9.10 17.78 -0.44
C THR A 102 -9.48 19.24 -0.23
N LEU A 103 -10.78 19.52 0.00
CA LEU A 103 -11.27 20.85 0.37
C LEU A 103 -10.78 21.28 1.76
N ILE A 104 -10.89 20.40 2.77
CA ILE A 104 -10.36 20.64 4.12
C ILE A 104 -8.84 20.85 4.07
N GLY A 105 -8.14 20.12 3.20
CA GLY A 105 -6.71 20.25 2.98
C GLY A 105 -6.28 21.57 2.33
N GLY A 106 -7.21 22.38 1.83
CA GLY A 106 -6.90 23.65 1.17
C GLY A 106 -6.10 23.48 -0.12
N LEU A 107 -6.31 22.38 -0.85
CA LEU A 107 -5.62 22.10 -2.12
C LEU A 107 -6.20 22.96 -3.26
N SER A 108 -5.37 23.34 -4.24
CA SER A 108 -5.90 24.02 -5.43
C SER A 108 -6.71 23.04 -6.28
N GLU A 109 -7.78 23.52 -6.92
CA GLU A 109 -8.69 22.68 -7.72
C GLU A 109 -9.13 21.37 -7.00
N PRO A 110 -9.80 21.44 -5.83
CA PRO A 110 -10.00 20.28 -4.94
C PRO A 110 -10.69 19.09 -5.60
N MET A 111 -11.56 19.32 -6.59
CA MET A 111 -12.24 18.26 -7.33
C MET A 111 -11.29 17.53 -8.29
N THR A 112 -10.50 18.29 -9.04
CA THR A 112 -9.47 17.74 -9.95
C THR A 112 -8.44 16.94 -9.16
N VAL A 113 -8.03 17.45 -8.01
CA VAL A 113 -7.11 16.76 -7.11
C VAL A 113 -7.75 15.51 -6.51
N ALA A 114 -9.00 15.57 -6.06
CA ALA A 114 -9.69 14.41 -5.51
C ALA A 114 -9.85 13.28 -6.54
N LYS A 115 -10.20 13.63 -7.80
CA LYS A 115 -10.22 12.67 -8.91
C LYS A 115 -8.82 12.09 -9.15
N GLY A 116 -7.80 12.94 -9.25
CA GLY A 116 -6.41 12.51 -9.45
C GLY A 116 -5.91 11.57 -8.34
N LEU A 117 -6.21 11.87 -7.08
CA LEU A 117 -5.87 11.02 -5.94
C LEU A 117 -6.65 9.70 -5.94
N SER A 118 -7.90 9.70 -6.41
CA SER A 118 -8.71 8.47 -6.53
C SER A 118 -8.12 7.47 -7.54
N SER A 119 -7.40 7.95 -8.56
CA SER A 119 -6.68 7.08 -9.51
C SER A 119 -5.62 6.21 -8.83
N GLY A 120 -5.19 6.58 -7.61
CA GLY A 120 -4.32 5.80 -6.74
C GLY A 120 -4.88 4.44 -6.35
N LEU A 121 -6.19 4.23 -6.45
CA LEU A 121 -6.82 2.92 -6.26
C LEU A 121 -6.38 1.92 -7.34
N ALA A 122 -6.24 2.39 -8.59
CA ALA A 122 -5.76 1.58 -9.70
C ALA A 122 -4.25 1.33 -9.57
N GLU A 123 -3.48 2.39 -9.37
CA GLU A 123 -2.02 2.31 -9.32
C GLU A 123 -1.44 3.49 -8.51
N MET A 124 -0.49 3.21 -7.63
CA MET A 124 -0.01 4.19 -6.64
C MET A 124 0.72 5.38 -7.27
N PHE A 125 1.26 5.21 -8.48
CA PHE A 125 2.02 6.23 -9.21
C PHE A 125 1.15 7.16 -10.07
N LEU A 126 -0.09 6.77 -10.38
CA LEU A 126 -0.99 7.55 -11.22
C LEU A 126 -1.31 8.94 -10.64
N PRO A 127 -1.60 9.08 -9.33
CA PRO A 127 -1.83 10.39 -8.75
C PRO A 127 -0.65 11.34 -8.96
N ALA A 128 0.58 10.87 -8.71
CA ALA A 128 1.80 11.65 -8.89
C ALA A 128 2.03 12.04 -10.36
N LEU A 129 1.67 11.17 -11.31
CA LEU A 129 1.75 11.45 -12.74
C LEU A 129 0.70 12.48 -13.18
N LEU A 130 -0.55 12.32 -12.76
CA LEU A 130 -1.67 13.20 -13.15
C LEU A 130 -1.56 14.60 -12.53
N LEU A 131 -1.05 14.70 -11.31
CA LEU A 131 -0.92 15.96 -10.57
C LEU A 131 0.51 16.53 -10.58
N ALA A 132 1.38 16.03 -11.46
CA ALA A 132 2.78 16.47 -11.56
C ALA A 132 2.94 17.98 -11.84
N LYS A 133 1.94 18.59 -12.50
CA LYS A 133 1.90 20.02 -12.86
C LYS A 133 1.05 20.87 -11.90
N ALA A 134 0.53 20.29 -10.82
CA ALA A 134 -0.23 21.04 -9.83
C ALA A 134 0.70 21.95 -9.00
N ASP A 135 0.09 22.78 -8.13
CA ASP A 135 0.83 23.61 -7.19
C ASP A 135 1.71 22.76 -6.24
N LEU A 136 2.67 23.41 -5.60
CA LEU A 136 3.67 22.73 -4.77
C LEU A 136 3.05 21.98 -3.58
N LEU A 137 2.03 22.55 -2.93
CA LEU A 137 1.33 21.92 -1.82
C LEU A 137 0.59 20.66 -2.31
N THR A 138 -0.13 20.77 -3.43
CA THR A 138 -0.81 19.62 -4.03
C THR A 138 0.16 18.53 -4.45
N ARG A 139 1.32 18.88 -5.04
CA ARG A 139 2.36 17.91 -5.39
C ARG A 139 2.95 17.22 -4.16
N TYR A 140 3.20 17.96 -3.08
CA TYR A 140 3.65 17.40 -1.80
C TYR A 140 2.62 16.42 -1.24
N VAL A 141 1.35 16.84 -1.13
CA VAL A 141 0.27 15.99 -0.60
C VAL A 141 0.08 14.76 -1.47
N THR A 142 0.10 14.91 -2.79
CA THR A 142 0.00 13.79 -3.73
C THR A 142 1.15 12.80 -3.55
N ALA A 143 2.39 13.27 -3.41
CA ALA A 143 3.52 12.38 -3.18
C ALA A 143 3.37 11.59 -1.86
N VAL A 144 2.93 12.26 -0.79
CA VAL A 144 2.70 11.60 0.50
C VAL A 144 1.55 10.60 0.42
N VAL A 145 0.43 10.94 -0.24
CA VAL A 145 -0.72 10.06 -0.44
C VAL A 145 -0.35 8.85 -1.30
N SER A 146 0.38 9.06 -2.40
CA SER A 146 0.87 7.98 -3.28
C SER A 146 1.73 6.96 -2.53
N VAL A 147 2.65 7.41 -1.68
CA VAL A 147 3.49 6.49 -0.89
C VAL A 147 2.70 5.86 0.27
N SER A 148 1.79 6.61 0.87
CA SER A 148 1.00 6.13 2.02
C SER A 148 -0.18 5.25 1.67
N GLY A 149 -0.66 5.28 0.42
CA GLY A 149 -1.67 4.40 -0.13
C GLY A 149 -1.13 2.96 -0.27
N VAL A 150 -1.17 2.20 0.82
CA VAL A 150 -0.67 0.80 0.84
C VAL A 150 -1.55 -0.18 0.05
N VAL A 151 -2.75 0.24 -0.35
CA VAL A 151 -3.70 -0.59 -1.09
C VAL A 151 -3.76 -0.14 -2.55
N PHE A 152 -3.16 -0.95 -3.42
CA PHE A 152 -3.24 -0.79 -4.88
C PHE A 152 -3.72 -2.09 -5.50
N PHE A 153 -4.72 -2.00 -6.37
CA PHE A 153 -5.46 -3.16 -6.86
C PHE A 153 -4.63 -4.06 -7.78
N SER A 154 -3.66 -3.48 -8.50
CA SER A 154 -2.85 -4.20 -9.49
C SER A 154 -2.02 -5.34 -8.90
N ALA A 155 -1.51 -5.22 -7.66
CA ALA A 155 -0.80 -6.34 -7.00
C ALA A 155 -1.60 -7.01 -5.87
N MET A 156 -2.48 -6.29 -5.18
CA MET A 156 -3.12 -6.85 -3.99
C MET A 156 -4.25 -7.82 -4.34
N ILE A 157 -4.98 -7.61 -5.44
CA ILE A 157 -6.11 -8.49 -5.83
C ILE A 157 -5.62 -9.92 -6.12
N PRO A 158 -4.60 -10.15 -6.98
CA PRO A 158 -4.09 -11.50 -7.23
C PRO A 158 -3.61 -12.21 -5.96
N CYS A 159 -2.90 -11.50 -5.06
CA CYS A 159 -2.43 -12.07 -3.80
C CYS A 159 -3.57 -12.42 -2.84
N VAL A 160 -4.60 -11.56 -2.73
CA VAL A 160 -5.76 -11.83 -1.87
C VAL A 160 -6.61 -12.97 -2.44
N LEU A 161 -6.80 -13.03 -3.76
CA LEU A 161 -7.50 -14.15 -4.40
C LEU A 161 -6.75 -15.48 -4.28
N ALA A 162 -5.41 -15.45 -4.27
CA ALA A 162 -4.57 -16.63 -4.08
C ALA A 162 -4.51 -17.13 -2.63
N THR A 163 -4.86 -16.29 -1.65
CA THR A 163 -4.77 -16.61 -0.22
C THR A 163 -6.16 -16.83 0.38
N LYS A 164 -6.29 -17.72 1.38
CA LYS A 164 -7.56 -17.97 2.09
C LYS A 164 -7.92 -16.85 3.08
N ILE A 165 -7.50 -15.61 2.83
CA ILE A 165 -7.75 -14.50 3.73
C ILE A 165 -9.15 -13.95 3.41
N PRO A 166 -10.10 -13.92 4.37
CA PRO A 166 -11.48 -13.48 4.14
C PRO A 166 -11.61 -11.95 4.06
N LEU A 167 -10.86 -11.33 3.14
CA LEU A 167 -10.95 -9.91 2.81
C LEU A 167 -11.79 -9.74 1.54
N SER A 168 -13.05 -9.36 1.73
CA SER A 168 -13.91 -8.95 0.61
C SER A 168 -13.40 -7.68 -0.06
N VAL A 169 -13.48 -7.58 -1.38
CA VAL A 169 -13.07 -6.40 -2.18
C VAL A 169 -13.64 -5.10 -1.61
N GLY A 170 -14.91 -5.08 -1.17
CA GLY A 170 -15.53 -3.89 -0.56
C GLY A 170 -14.83 -3.42 0.74
N LYS A 171 -14.32 -4.35 1.56
CA LYS A 171 -13.53 -3.99 2.76
C LYS A 171 -12.18 -3.39 2.36
N MET A 172 -11.56 -3.86 1.28
CA MET A 172 -10.32 -3.29 0.77
C MET A 172 -10.51 -1.85 0.28
N VAL A 173 -11.59 -1.58 -0.46
CA VAL A 173 -11.95 -0.21 -0.88
C VAL A 173 -12.18 0.69 0.34
N LEU A 174 -12.89 0.20 1.35
CA LEU A 174 -13.15 0.98 2.58
C LEU A 174 -11.86 1.30 3.34
N ILE A 175 -10.96 0.33 3.51
CA ILE A 175 -9.65 0.54 4.16
C ILE A 175 -8.82 1.54 3.34
N TRP A 176 -8.79 1.38 2.02
CA TRP A 176 -8.12 2.33 1.12
C TRP A 176 -8.67 3.73 1.30
N PHE A 177 -9.99 3.90 1.30
CA PHE A 177 -10.64 5.21 1.43
C PHE A 177 -10.28 5.89 2.75
N ILE A 178 -10.42 5.19 3.88
CA ILE A 178 -10.07 5.71 5.21
C ILE A 178 -8.61 6.15 5.22
N ARG A 179 -7.72 5.33 4.66
CA ARG A 179 -6.29 5.60 4.64
C ARG A 179 -5.95 6.81 3.77
N VAL A 180 -6.52 6.91 2.57
CA VAL A 180 -6.30 8.05 1.67
C VAL A 180 -6.86 9.34 2.27
N ALA A 181 -8.07 9.30 2.85
CA ALA A 181 -8.67 10.45 3.52
C ALA A 181 -7.80 10.97 4.68
N LEU A 182 -7.32 10.06 5.54
CA LEU A 182 -6.41 10.41 6.63
C LEU A 182 -5.09 10.97 6.11
N SER A 183 -4.50 10.33 5.09
CA SER A 183 -3.27 10.80 4.47
C SER A 183 -3.41 12.19 3.87
N ILE A 184 -4.52 12.51 3.21
CA ILE A 184 -4.78 13.85 2.66
C ILE A 184 -4.78 14.89 3.77
N VAL A 185 -5.58 14.68 4.82
CA VAL A 185 -5.71 15.65 5.91
C VAL A 185 -4.39 15.86 6.64
N LEU A 186 -3.70 14.78 6.99
CA LEU A 186 -2.41 14.86 7.68
C LEU A 186 -1.34 15.48 6.78
N ALA A 187 -1.27 15.10 5.51
CA ALA A 187 -0.28 15.63 4.58
C ALA A 187 -0.53 17.12 4.31
N SER A 188 -1.78 17.53 4.10
CA SER A 188 -2.13 18.94 3.93
C SER A 188 -1.74 19.76 5.15
N TRP A 189 -2.05 19.28 6.36
CA TRP A 189 -1.68 19.97 7.60
C TRP A 189 -0.16 20.16 7.73
N PHE A 190 0.62 19.09 7.54
CA PHE A 190 2.09 19.17 7.56
C PHE A 190 2.65 19.99 6.39
N GLY A 191 2.00 19.97 5.23
CA GLY A 191 2.37 20.74 4.05
C GLY A 191 2.24 22.24 4.28
N HIS A 192 1.11 22.69 4.86
CA HIS A 192 0.92 24.08 5.27
C HIS A 192 1.94 24.52 6.31
N LEU A 193 2.22 23.68 7.31
CA LEU A 193 3.28 23.94 8.29
C LEU A 193 4.67 24.06 7.65
N ALA A 194 4.99 23.19 6.68
CA ALA A 194 6.27 23.22 5.98
C ALA A 194 6.41 24.47 5.09
N MET A 195 5.31 24.92 4.45
CA MET A 195 5.31 26.19 3.71
C MET A 195 5.50 27.39 4.64
N MET A 196 4.84 27.41 5.81
CA MET A 196 5.03 28.46 6.82
C MET A 196 6.47 28.53 7.36
N MET A 197 7.16 27.39 7.45
CA MET A 197 8.56 27.32 7.90
C MET A 197 9.57 27.58 6.76
N GLY A 198 9.13 27.87 5.54
CA GLY A 198 10.00 28.16 4.41
C GLY A 198 10.79 26.97 3.87
N TRP A 199 10.39 25.74 4.20
CA TRP A 199 11.05 24.51 3.73
C TRP A 199 10.69 24.11 2.30
N LEU A 200 9.64 24.71 1.74
CA LEU A 200 9.11 24.45 0.40
C LEU A 200 9.20 25.70 -0.49
N GLY A 201 10.23 26.53 -0.30
CA GLY A 201 10.54 27.69 -1.15
C GLY A 201 11.59 27.39 -2.20
#